data_AF-A0A8T4PBH1-F1
#
_entry.id   AF-A0A8T4PBH1-F1
#
_cell.length_a   1.000
_cell.length_b   1.000
_cell.length_c   1.000
_cell.angle_alpha   90.00
_cell.angle_beta   90.00
_cell.angle_gamma   90.00
#
_symmetry.space_group_name_H-M   'P 1'
#
loop_
_entity.id
_entity.type
_entity.pdbx_description
1 polymer ?
#
loop_
_entity_poly.entity_id
_entity_poly.type
_entity_poly.pdbx_seq_one_letter_code
_entity_poly.pdbx_strand_id
1 'polypeptide(L)'
;MLDIIQWFALILAAVALIKIIVILIKPISWIKVVDTVYAIPMLTAFISLVLSAVVLFYLIEAGFGIVDIFAVMLFLGLLAAVGVSVYAKEFLPLARKMLKDRTFVKKSWLYIIIWIVLIIWVFYEIFAVA
;
A
#
# COMPACT_ATOMS: atom_id res chain seq x y z
N MET A 1 16.45 5.12 22.72
CA MET A 1 16.04 3.90 21.97
C MET A 1 15.01 4.33 20.96
N LEU A 2 15.06 3.87 19.71
CA LEU A 2 14.07 4.27 18.69
C LEU A 2 12.68 3.78 19.10
N ASP A 3 11.67 4.62 18.91
CA ASP A 3 10.26 4.21 19.08
C ASP A 3 9.77 3.39 17.88
N ILE A 4 8.58 2.79 18.00
CA ILE A 4 8.05 1.89 16.95
C ILE A 4 7.77 2.60 15.63
N ILE A 5 7.38 3.88 15.66
CA ILE A 5 7.09 4.69 14.48
C ILE A 5 8.40 5.00 13.75
N GLN A 6 9.44 5.36 14.50
CA GLN A 6 10.78 5.59 13.98
C GLN A 6 11.35 4.31 13.34
N TRP A 7 11.08 3.14 13.91
CA TRP A 7 11.43 1.86 13.28
C TRP A 7 10.70 1.64 11.96
N PHE A 8 9.38 1.88 11.90
CA PHE A 8 8.64 1.77 10.64
C PHE A 8 9.17 2.73 9.58
N ALA A 9 9.41 3.99 9.96
CA ALA A 9 9.99 5.00 9.08
C ALA A 9 11.39 4.60 8.59
N LEU A 10 12.24 4.09 9.48
CA LEU A 10 13.60 3.65 9.14
C LEU A 10 13.58 2.46 8.18
N ILE A 11 12.73 1.46 8.41
CA ILE A 11 12.57 0.31 7.51
C ILE A 11 12.13 0.78 6.13
N LEU A 12 11.08 1.60 6.05
CA LEU A 12 10.58 2.11 4.78
C LEU A 12 11.63 2.96 4.05
N ALA A 13 12.31 3.86 4.77
CA ALA A 13 13.34 4.73 4.21
C ALA A 13 14.54 3.92 3.68
N ALA A 14 15.00 2.91 4.43
CA ALA A 14 16.09 2.04 4.02
C ALA A 14 15.71 1.25 2.75
N VAL A 15 14.52 0.63 2.72
CA VAL A 15 14.05 -0.13 1.55
C VAL A 15 13.88 0.79 0.34
N ALA A 16 13.29 1.98 0.50
CA ALA A 16 13.11 2.95 -0.57
C ALA A 16 14.45 3.43 -1.12
N LEU A 17 15.42 3.75 -0.25
CA LEU A 17 16.75 4.18 -0.65
C LEU A 17 17.48 3.09 -1.44
N ILE A 18 17.48 1.85 -0.92
CA ILE A 18 18.07 0.70 -1.61
C ILE A 18 17.41 0.51 -2.98
N LYS A 19 16.07 0.55 -3.04
CA LYS A 19 15.31 0.41 -4.29
C LYS A 19 15.71 1.48 -5.31
N ILE A 20 15.79 2.75 -4.90
CA ILE A 20 16.18 3.84 -5.80
C ILE A 20 17.61 3.64 -6.31
N ILE A 21 18.57 3.33 -5.43
CA ILE A 21 19.96 3.07 -5.82
C ILE A 21 20.04 1.93 -6.83
N VAL A 22 19.36 0.81 -6.57
CA VAL A 22 19.35 -0.35 -7.48
C VAL A 22 18.73 0.03 -8.83
N ILE A 23 17.62 0.79 -8.84
CA ILE A 23 16.97 1.20 -10.08
C ILE A 23 17.87 2.14 -10.89
N LEU A 24 18.57 3.08 -10.25
CA LEU A 24 19.47 4.02 -10.93
C LEU A 24 20.69 3.31 -11.55
N ILE A 25 21.21 2.26 -10.91
CA ILE A 25 22.38 1.52 -11.40
C ILE A 25 21.97 0.45 -12.42
N LYS A 26 20.95 -0.35 -12.11
CA LYS A 26 20.52 -1.49 -12.93
C LYS A 26 19.04 -1.82 -12.68
N PRO A 27 18.09 -1.17 -13.39
CA PRO A 27 16.65 -1.30 -13.17
C PRO A 27 16.13 -2.75 -13.14
N ILE A 28 16.63 -3.57 -14.06
CA ILE A 28 16.21 -4.97 -14.23
C ILE A 28 16.57 -5.84 -13.01
N SER A 29 17.59 -5.49 -12.23
CA SER A 29 17.95 -6.25 -11.03
C SER A 29 16.85 -6.20 -9.98
N TRP A 30 16.11 -5.09 -9.87
CA TRP A 30 15.02 -4.96 -8.91
C TRP A 30 13.85 -5.90 -9.25
N ILE A 31 13.61 -6.16 -10.53
CA ILE A 31 12.55 -7.08 -10.97
C ILE A 31 12.74 -8.47 -10.37
N LYS A 32 13.97 -8.98 -10.25
CA LYS A 32 14.24 -10.30 -9.64
C LYS A 32 13.78 -10.40 -8.18
N VAL A 33 13.93 -9.30 -7.43
CA VAL A 33 13.45 -9.21 -6.04
C VAL A 33 11.93 -9.27 -6.04
N VAL A 34 11.28 -8.49 -6.91
CA VAL A 34 9.82 -8.48 -7.05
C VAL A 34 9.30 -9.86 -7.46
N ASP A 35 9.91 -10.52 -8.43
CA ASP A 35 9.53 -11.86 -8.88
C ASP A 35 9.63 -12.88 -7.74
N THR A 36 10.65 -12.77 -6.90
CA THR A 36 10.83 -13.66 -5.74
C THR A 36 9.76 -13.41 -4.68
N VAL A 37 9.46 -12.15 -4.37
CA VAL A 37 8.42 -11.79 -3.41
C VAL A 37 7.08 -12.32 -3.89
N TYR A 38 6.71 -12.06 -5.15
CA TYR A 38 5.42 -12.45 -5.70
C TYR A 38 5.38 -13.87 -6.31
N ALA A 39 6.43 -14.68 -6.14
CA ALA A 39 6.50 -16.06 -6.64
C ALA A 39 5.35 -16.94 -6.11
N ILE A 40 4.90 -16.64 -4.88
CA ILE A 40 3.73 -17.26 -4.26
C ILE A 40 2.74 -16.13 -3.87
N PRO A 41 1.83 -15.73 -4.78
CA PRO A 41 0.97 -14.57 -4.58
C PRO A 41 0.08 -14.68 -3.34
N MET A 42 -0.41 -15.88 -3.03
CA MET A 42 -1.26 -16.13 -1.85
C MET A 42 -0.50 -15.93 -0.54
N LEU A 43 0.76 -16.38 -0.48
CA LEU A 43 1.62 -16.17 0.68
C LEU A 43 1.95 -14.69 0.84
N THR A 44 2.26 -14.01 -0.26
CA THR A 44 2.52 -12.56 -0.26
C THR A 44 1.33 -11.78 0.25
N ALA A 45 0.12 -12.11 -0.24
CA ALA A 45 -1.11 -11.48 0.19
C ALA A 45 -1.38 -11.70 1.68
N PHE A 46 -1.20 -12.93 2.17
CA PHE A 46 -1.39 -13.25 3.58
C PHE A 46 -0.40 -12.51 4.49
N ILE A 47 0.89 -12.56 4.18
CA ILE A 47 1.94 -11.85 4.95
C ILE A 47 1.67 -10.35 4.93
N SER A 48 1.35 -9.78 3.76
CA SER A 48 1.07 -8.34 3.64
C SER A 48 -0.16 -7.93 4.43
N LEU A 49 -1.20 -8.77 4.45
CA LEU A 49 -2.40 -8.52 5.23
C LEU A 49 -2.09 -8.50 6.73
N VAL A 50 -1.38 -9.51 7.23
CA VAL A 50 -0.98 -9.59 8.64
C VAL A 50 -0.11 -8.39 9.02
N LEU A 51 0.91 -8.08 8.22
CA LEU A 51 1.77 -6.93 8.47
C LEU A 51 1.01 -5.61 8.42
N SER A 52 0.03 -5.46 7.53
CA SER A 52 -0.80 -4.25 7.48
C SER A 52 -1.64 -4.05 8.74
N ALA A 53 -2.22 -5.14 9.29
CA ALA A 53 -2.96 -5.09 10.54
C ALA A 53 -2.04 -4.78 11.73
N VAL A 54 -0.84 -5.36 11.76
CA VAL A 54 0.17 -5.10 12.80
C VAL A 54 0.62 -3.63 12.77
N VAL A 55 0.93 -3.10 11.58
CA VAL A 55 1.31 -1.69 11.42
C VAL A 55 0.17 -0.77 11.85
N LEU A 56 -1.06 -1.04 11.42
CA LEU A 56 -2.23 -0.24 11.82
C LEU A 56 -2.42 -0.24 13.34
N PHE A 57 -2.33 -1.40 13.99
CA PHE A 57 -2.42 -1.51 15.44
C PHE A 57 -1.38 -0.64 16.15
N TYR A 58 -0.11 -0.75 15.75
CA TYR A 58 0.96 0.04 16.37
C TYR A 58 0.87 1.53 16.08
N LEU A 59 0.32 1.94 14.93
CA LEU A 59 0.07 3.36 14.64
C LEU A 59 -1.00 3.93 15.58
N ILE A 60 -2.08 3.19 15.80
CA ILE A 60 -3.17 3.60 16.71
C ILE A 60 -2.68 3.66 18.15
N GLU A 61 -1.96 2.63 18.62
CA GLU A 61 -1.37 2.61 19.98
C GLU A 61 -0.37 3.77 20.19
N ALA A 62 0.31 4.21 19.14
CA ALA A 62 1.20 5.34 19.20
C ALA A 62 0.49 6.71 19.09
N GLY A 63 -0.84 6.72 19.04
CA GLY A 63 -1.68 7.93 19.06
C GLY A 63 -2.06 8.49 17.70
N PHE A 64 -1.77 7.79 16.59
CA PHE A 64 -2.24 8.21 15.27
C PHE A 64 -3.69 7.78 15.05
N GLY A 65 -4.57 8.74 14.78
CA GLY A 65 -5.95 8.46 14.40
C GLY A 65 -6.04 7.87 12.99
N ILE A 66 -7.13 7.16 12.70
CA ILE A 66 -7.41 6.68 11.34
C ILE A 66 -7.51 7.84 10.33
N VAL A 67 -7.92 9.02 10.79
CA VAL A 67 -7.97 10.26 9.99
C VAL A 67 -6.57 10.70 9.58
N ASP A 68 -5.59 10.70 10.49
CA ASP A 68 -4.19 11.04 10.19
C ASP A 68 -3.59 10.06 9.17
N ILE A 69 -3.87 8.76 9.35
CA ILE A 69 -3.42 7.71 8.44
C ILE A 69 -3.99 7.96 7.03
N PHE A 70 -5.29 8.27 6.91
CA PHE A 70 -5.90 8.59 5.62
C PHE A 70 -5.35 9.88 5.01
N ALA A 71 -5.00 10.89 5.81
CA ALA A 71 -4.37 12.12 5.32
C ALA A 71 -2.98 11.83 4.72
N VAL A 72 -2.15 11.02 5.38
CA VAL A 72 -0.84 10.60 4.84
C VAL A 72 -1.01 9.70 3.61
N MET A 73 -2.02 8.80 3.60
CA MET A 73 -2.32 7.98 2.42
C MET A 73 -2.78 8.83 1.23
N LEU A 74 -3.52 9.91 1.44
CA LEU A 74 -3.86 10.87 0.39
C LEU A 74 -2.60 11.50 -0.20
N PHE A 75 -1.67 11.97 0.64
CA PHE A 75 -0.38 12.48 0.20
C PHE A 75 0.40 11.44 -0.63
N LEU A 76 0.51 10.21 -0.13
CA LEU A 76 1.16 9.12 -0.85
C LEU A 76 0.45 8.79 -2.17
N GLY A 77 -0.87 8.78 -2.19
CA GLY A 77 -1.69 8.53 -3.37
C GLY A 77 -1.48 9.58 -4.46
N LEU A 78 -1.37 10.85 -4.08
CA LEU A 78 -1.06 11.95 -5.00
C LEU A 78 0.35 11.82 -5.58
N LEU A 79 1.35 11.47 -4.76
CA LEU A 79 2.71 11.19 -5.26
C LEU A 79 2.74 9.97 -6.19
N ALA A 80 2.02 8.90 -5.86
CA ALA A 80 1.90 7.72 -6.71
C ALA A 80 1.23 8.06 -8.05
N ALA A 81 0.21 8.94 -8.04
CA ALA A 81 -0.47 9.39 -9.24
C ALA A 81 0.49 10.10 -10.22
N VAL A 82 1.46 10.89 -9.71
CA VAL A 82 2.52 11.48 -10.54
C VAL A 82 3.29 10.39 -11.28
N GLY A 83 3.76 9.36 -10.56
CA GLY A 83 4.52 8.25 -11.15
C GLY A 83 3.72 7.45 -12.19
N VAL A 84 2.45 7.15 -11.90
CA VAL A 84 1.57 6.42 -12.83
C VAL A 84 1.22 7.27 -14.05
N SER A 85 1.06 8.59 -13.89
CA SER A 85 0.67 9.49 -14.98
C SER A 85 1.67 9.51 -16.14
N VAL A 86 2.96 9.32 -15.85
CA VAL A 86 4.04 9.23 -16.85
C VAL A 86 3.82 8.06 -17.83
N TYR A 87 3.20 6.98 -17.36
CA TYR A 87 2.95 5.75 -18.11
C TYR A 87 1.44 5.45 -18.28
N ALA A 88 0.61 6.49 -18.31
CA ALA A 88 -0.84 6.34 -18.35
C ALA A 88 -1.33 5.57 -19.58
N LYS A 89 -0.63 5.69 -20.73
CA LYS A 89 -1.00 5.00 -21.98
C LYS A 89 -0.85 3.49 -21.88
N GLU A 90 0.05 3.00 -21.04
CA GLU A 90 0.29 1.59 -20.78
C GLU A 90 -0.61 1.06 -19.67
N PHE A 91 -0.80 1.84 -18.60
CA PHE A 91 -1.62 1.43 -17.45
C PHE A 91 -3.13 1.41 -17.77
N LEU A 92 -3.66 2.37 -18.54
CA LEU A 92 -5.10 2.45 -18.81
C LEU A 92 -5.66 1.24 -19.59
N PRO A 93 -5.02 0.74 -20.66
CA PRO A 93 -5.46 -0.49 -21.34
C PRO A 93 -5.39 -1.71 -20.42
N LEU A 94 -4.34 -1.83 -19.61
CA LEU A 94 -4.21 -2.92 -18.63
C LEU A 94 -5.35 -2.89 -17.62
N ALA A 95 -5.64 -1.73 -17.03
CA ALA A 95 -6.74 -1.55 -16.10
C ALA A 95 -8.10 -1.91 -16.76
N ARG A 96 -8.35 -1.43 -17.99
CA ARG A 96 -9.57 -1.78 -18.73
C ARG A 96 -9.70 -3.28 -18.97
N LYS A 97 -8.59 -3.96 -19.29
CA LYS A 97 -8.58 -5.42 -19.46
C LYS A 97 -8.92 -6.13 -18.16
N MET A 98 -8.34 -5.71 -17.04
CA MET A 98 -8.60 -6.30 -15.72
C MET A 98 -10.04 -6.08 -15.24
N LEU A 99 -10.59 -4.87 -15.40
CA LEU A 99 -11.95 -4.56 -14.96
C LEU A 99 -13.05 -5.24 -15.79
N LYS A 100 -12.75 -5.66 -17.03
CA LYS A 100 -13.66 -6.48 -17.84
C LYS A 100 -13.70 -7.94 -17.41
N ASP A 101 -12.73 -8.41 -16.62
CA ASP A 101 -12.77 -9.75 -16.04
C ASP A 101 -13.90 -9.80 -14.98
N ARG A 102 -14.96 -10.56 -15.26
CA ARG A 102 -16.09 -10.75 -14.34
C ARG A 102 -15.68 -11.33 -13.00
N THR A 103 -14.51 -11.96 -12.92
CA THR A 103 -13.98 -12.53 -11.67
C THR A 103 -13.12 -11.55 -10.88
N PHE A 104 -12.86 -10.34 -11.39
CA PHE A 104 -12.03 -9.33 -10.72
C PHE A 104 -12.52 -9.04 -9.30
N VAL A 105 -13.81 -8.72 -9.14
CA VAL A 105 -14.41 -8.46 -7.83
C VAL A 105 -14.31 -9.69 -6.93
N LYS A 106 -14.55 -10.89 -7.47
CA LYS A 106 -14.46 -12.15 -6.71
C LYS A 106 -13.03 -12.46 -6.29
N LYS A 107 -12.00 -12.06 -7.04
CA LYS A 107 -10.59 -12.24 -6.68
C LYS A 107 -10.13 -11.22 -5.64
N SER A 108 -10.70 -10.02 -5.67
CA SER A 108 -10.32 -8.89 -4.79
C SER A 108 -11.29 -8.65 -3.63
N TRP A 109 -12.25 -9.54 -3.40
CA TRP A 109 -13.33 -9.35 -2.41
C TRP A 109 -12.83 -9.00 -1.00
N LEU A 110 -11.79 -9.69 -0.53
CA LEU A 110 -11.24 -9.47 0.81
C LEU A 110 -10.65 -8.06 0.94
N TYR A 111 -9.87 -7.64 -0.07
CA TYR A 111 -9.33 -6.29 -0.15
C TYR A 111 -10.44 -5.24 -0.17
N ILE A 112 -11.51 -5.47 -0.95
CA ILE A 112 -12.66 -4.56 -1.02
C ILE A 112 -13.34 -4.41 0.34
N ILE A 113 -13.58 -5.52 1.06
CA ILE A 113 -14.22 -5.49 2.39
C ILE A 113 -13.36 -4.70 3.38
N ILE A 114 -12.06 -4.94 3.41
CA ILE A 114 -11.14 -4.21 4.29
C ILE A 114 -11.22 -2.70 4.02
N TRP A 115 -11.21 -2.29 2.75
CA TRP A 115 -11.36 -0.87 2.40
C TRP A 115 -12.69 -0.29 2.83
N ILE A 116 -13.80 -1.01 2.65
CA ILE A 116 -15.12 -0.56 3.09
C ILE A 116 -15.11 -0.31 4.61
N VAL A 117 -14.56 -1.24 5.40
CA VAL A 117 -14.47 -1.10 6.86
C VAL A 117 -13.63 0.12 7.24
N LEU A 118 -12.46 0.31 6.62
CA LEU A 118 -11.59 1.45 6.90
C LEU A 118 -12.24 2.80 6.53
N ILE A 119 -12.96 2.85 5.40
CA ILE A 119 -13.68 4.06 4.96
C ILE A 119 -14.82 4.40 5.94
N ILE A 120 -15.60 3.40 6.35
CA ILE A 120 -16.67 3.59 7.35
C ILE A 120 -16.07 4.11 8.66
N TRP A 121 -14.94 3.56 9.10
CA TRP A 121 -14.27 4.03 10.31
C TRP A 121 -13.83 5.49 10.20
N VAL A 122 -13.20 5.89 9.11
CA VAL A 122 -12.81 7.29 8.89
C VAL A 122 -14.02 8.23 8.93
N PHE A 123 -15.10 7.88 8.23
CA PHE A 123 -16.31 8.71 8.26
C PHE A 123 -16.94 8.78 9.65
N TYR A 124 -16.92 7.67 10.40
CA TYR A 124 -17.38 7.66 11.78
C TYR A 124 -16.55 8.61 12.66
N GLU A 125 -15.22 8.56 12.57
CA GLU A 125 -14.37 9.48 13.36
C GLU A 125 -14.59 10.95 12.96
N ILE A 126 -14.73 11.25 11.67
CA ILE A 126 -14.93 12.62 11.19
C ILE A 126 -16.29 13.20 11.57
N PHE A 127 -17.35 12.41 11.54
CA PHE A 127 -18.73 12.92 11.67
C PHE A 127 -19.44 12.56 12.98
N ALA A 128 -19.00 11.51 13.67
CA ALA A 128 -19.67 11.01 14.88
C ALA A 128 -18.88 11.21 16.17
N VAL A 129 -17.55 11.38 16.10
CA VAL A 129 -16.67 11.53 17.26
C VAL A 129 -16.02 12.92 17.33
N ALA A 130 -15.73 13.54 16.18
CA ALA A 130 -15.14 14.88 16.09
C ALA A 130 -16.08 16.03 16.50
#